data_AF-A0A5M8FBC7-F1
#
_entry.id   AF-A0A5M8FBC7-F1
#
_cell.length_a   1.000
_cell.length_b   1.000
_cell.length_c   1.000
_cell.angle_alpha   90.00
_cell.angle_beta   90.00
_cell.angle_gamma   90.00
#
_symmetry.space_group_name_H-M   'P 1'
#
loop_
_entity.id
_entity.type
_entity.pdbx_description
1 polymer ?
#
loop_
_entity_poly.entity_id
_entity_poly.type
_entity_poly.pdbx_seq_one_letter_code
_entity_poly.pdbx_strand_id
1 'polypeptide(L)' 'MTGFVARFTEQGRQQGETHLVLRQLNRRLGSVPDAYRQRIESLLVEQIETLGEDLLDFTGPADLEAWLARH' A
#
# COMPACT_ATOMS: atom_id res chain seq x y z
N MET A 1 -15.60 12.06 -24.17
CA MET A 1 -14.82 10.80 -24.25
C MET A 1 -13.61 10.76 -23.30
N THR A 2 -13.53 11.63 -22.28
CA THR A 2 -12.33 11.80 -21.43
C THR A 2 -12.40 11.08 -20.06
N GLY A 3 -13.58 10.68 -19.58
CA GLY A 3 -13.74 10.10 -18.24
C GLY A 3 -13.35 8.63 -18.09
N PHE A 4 -13.38 7.85 -19.19
CA PHE A 4 -13.04 6.42 -19.14
C PHE A 4 -11.52 6.23 -19.01
N VAL A 5 -10.72 6.83 -19.89
CA VAL A 5 -9.25 6.69 -19.87
C VAL A 5 -8.66 7.09 -18.52
N ALA A 6 -9.09 8.21 -17.95
CA ALA A 6 -8.61 8.68 -16.64
C ALA A 6 -8.83 7.67 -15.51
N ARG A 7 -9.98 6.97 -15.48
CA ARG A 7 -10.27 5.95 -14.46
C ARG A 7 -9.40 4.71 -14.62
N PHE A 8 -9.15 4.27 -15.85
CA PHE A 8 -8.30 3.09 -16.09
C PHE A 8 -6.83 3.38 -15.76
N THR A 9 -6.34 4.58 -16.08
CA THR A 9 -4.99 5.00 -15.69
C THR A 9 -4.85 5.03 -14.17
N GLU A 10 -5.84 5.56 -13.45
CA GLU A 10 -5.80 5.62 -11.99
C GLU A 10 -5.87 4.24 -11.33
N GLN A 11 -6.72 3.34 -11.83
CA GLN A 11 -6.78 1.96 -11.34
C GLN A 11 -5.47 1.20 -11.58
N GLY A 12 -4.85 1.38 -12.75
CA GLY A 12 -3.57 0.76 -13.07
C GLY A 12 -2.44 1.27 -12.16
N ARG A 13 -2.47 2.56 -11.83
CA ARG A 13 -1.54 3.20 -10.89
C ARG A 13 -1.70 2.61 -9.48
N GLN A 14 -2.92 2.62 -8.95
CA GLN A 14 -3.23 2.03 -7.63
C GLN A 14 -2.75 0.59 -7.51
N GLN A 15 -3.06 -0.26 -8.50
CA GLN A 15 -2.67 -1.67 -8.49
C GLN A 15 -1.14 -1.84 -8.50
N GLY A 16 -0.44 -1.05 -9.33
CA GLY A 16 1.01 -1.07 -9.42
C GLY A 16 1.69 -0.68 -8.12
N GLU A 17 1.23 0.39 -7.49
CA GLU A 17 1.76 0.90 -6.22
C GLU A 17 1.47 -0.05 -5.06
N THR A 18 0.24 -0.55 -4.94
CA THR A 18 -0.12 -1.58 -3.94
C THR A 18 0.78 -2.79 -4.05
N HIS A 19 0.97 -3.31 -5.27
CA HIS A 19 1.82 -4.48 -5.47
C HIS A 19 3.29 -4.22 -5.11
N LEU A 20 3.79 -3.02 -5.42
CA LEU A 20 5.13 -2.62 -5.04
C LEU A 20 5.27 -2.54 -3.51
N VAL A 21 4.36 -1.86 -2.82
CA VAL A 21 4.37 -1.73 -1.36
C VAL A 21 4.27 -3.10 -0.67
N LEU A 22 3.38 -3.98 -1.11
CA LEU A 22 3.28 -5.34 -0.57
C LEU A 22 4.58 -6.14 -0.73
N ARG A 23 5.29 -5.99 -1.85
CA ARG A 23 6.60 -6.62 -2.05
C ARG A 23 7.67 -6.04 -1.13
N GLN A 24 7.64 -4.73 -0.88
CA GLN A 24 8.56 -4.05 0.02
C GLN A 24 8.32 -4.48 1.48
N LEU A 25 7.06 -4.51 1.92
CA LEU A 25 6.67 -5.02 3.24
C LEU A 25 7.12 -6.47 3.43
N ASN A 26 6.88 -7.33 2.45
CA ASN A 26 7.32 -8.73 2.50
C ASN A 26 8.85 -8.86 2.63
N ARG A 27 9.62 -7.97 2.00
CA ARG A 27 11.08 -7.97 2.08
C ARG A 27 11.61 -7.44 3.42
N ARG A 28 10.98 -6.40 3.98
CA ARG A 28 11.45 -5.73 5.19
C ARG A 28 10.95 -6.41 6.47
N LEU A 29 9.70 -6.87 6.47
CA LEU A 29 8.99 -7.37 7.66
C LEU A 29 8.75 -8.87 7.62
N GLY A 30 9.07 -9.55 6.51
CA GLY A 30 8.68 -10.94 6.27
C GLY A 30 7.22 -11.05 5.82
N SER A 31 6.65 -12.25 5.88
CA SER A 31 5.30 -12.51 5.33
C SER A 31 4.24 -11.60 5.93
N VAL A 32 3.62 -10.77 5.08
CA VAL A 32 2.49 -9.92 5.46
C VAL A 32 1.22 -10.77 5.57
N PRO A 33 0.50 -10.76 6.72
CA PRO A 33 -0.78 -11.45 6.87
C PRO A 33 -1.83 -11.01 5.84
N ASP A 34 -2.69 -11.93 5.42
CA ASP A 34 -3.74 -11.64 4.42
C ASP A 34 -4.68 -10.52 4.84
N ALA A 35 -4.98 -10.39 6.14
CA ALA A 35 -5.80 -9.31 6.66
C ALA A 35 -5.17 -7.92 6.41
N TYR A 36 -3.85 -7.79 6.58
CA TYR A 36 -3.14 -6.54 6.29
C TYR A 36 -3.04 -6.32 4.79
N ARG A 37 -2.83 -7.38 4.00
CA ARG A 37 -2.86 -7.28 2.53
C ARG A 37 -4.20 -6.72 2.03
N GLN A 38 -5.32 -7.30 2.47
CA GLN A 38 -6.66 -6.84 2.07
C GLN A 38 -6.91 -5.38 2.47
N ARG A 39 -6.43 -4.97 3.65
CA ARG A 39 -6.53 -3.58 4.08
C ARG A 39 -5.71 -2.66 3.18
N ILE A 40 -4.47 -3.03 2.86
CA ILE A 40 -3.59 -2.25 1.97
C ILE A 40 -4.18 -2.15 0.55
N GLU A 41 -4.78 -3.23 0.03
CA GLU A 41 -5.46 -3.24 -1.26
C GLU A 41 -6.69 -2.32 -1.32
N SER A 42 -7.26 -1.97 -0.16
CA SER A 42 -8.40 -1.04 -0.04
C SER A 42 -8.00 0.43 0.13
N LEU A 43 -6.71 0.72 0.31
CA LEU A 43 -6.21 2.09 0.52
C LEU A 43 -6.35 2.93 -0.73
N LEU A 44 -6.60 4.22 -0.53
CA LEU A 44 -6.47 5.23 -1.58
C LEU A 44 -5.01 5.33 -2.02
N VAL A 45 -4.79 5.80 -3.23
CA VAL A 45 -3.43 5.81 -3.78
C VAL A 45 -2.51 6.74 -3.01
N GLU A 46 -3.00 7.89 -2.56
CA GLU A 46 -2.25 8.82 -1.72
C GLU A 46 -1.82 8.18 -0.38
N GLN A 47 -2.64 7.26 0.15
CA GLN A 47 -2.29 6.51 1.36
C GLN A 47 -1.24 5.43 1.06
N ILE A 48 -1.25 4.84 -0.14
CA ILE A 48 -0.25 3.86 -0.58
C ILE A 48 1.10 4.55 -0.79
N GLU A 49 1.12 5.73 -1.41
CA GLU A 49 2.32 6.58 -1.55
C GLU A 49 2.90 6.90 -0.17
N THR A 50 2.05 7.38 0.75
CA THR A 50 2.44 7.68 2.14
C THR A 50 2.99 6.45 2.86
N LEU A 51 2.34 5.29 2.73
CA LEU A 51 2.83 4.03 3.29
C LEU A 51 4.20 3.66 2.70
N GLY A 52 4.44 3.92 1.42
CA GLY A 52 5.71 3.67 0.76
C GLY A 52 6.86 4.50 1.34
N GLU A 53 6.59 5.76 1.67
CA GLU A 53 7.56 6.65 2.33
C GLU A 53 7.81 6.24 3.78
N ASP A 54 6.75 6.09 4.59
CA ASP A 54 6.86 5.72 6.01
C ASP A 54 7.50 4.33 6.20
N LEU A 55 7.30 3.42 5.25
CA LEU A 55 7.94 2.10 5.24
C LEU A 55 9.46 2.20 5.29
N LEU A 56 10.07 3.29 4.80
CA LEU A 56 11.51 3.51 4.86
C LEU A 56 12.03 3.66 6.30
N ASP A 57 11.16 4.08 7.22
CA ASP A 57 11.48 4.29 8.64
C ASP A 57 11.03 3.13 9.55
N PHE A 58 10.30 2.15 9.03
CA PHE A 58 9.82 1.01 9.84
C PHE A 58 10.97 0.20 10.44
N THR A 59 10.91 -0.02 11.75
CA THR A 59 11.85 -0.83 12.50
C THR A 59 11.37 -2.27 12.68
N GLY A 60 10.06 -2.52 12.55
CA GLY A 60 9.50 -3.86 12.61
C GLY A 60 8.00 -3.93 12.32
N PRO A 61 7.39 -5.12 12.45
CA PRO A 61 5.98 -5.34 12.13
C PRO A 61 5.00 -4.47 12.92
N ALA A 62 5.33 -4.13 14.17
CA ALA A 62 4.51 -3.26 15.01
C ALA A 62 4.29 -1.85 14.41
N ASP A 63 5.25 -1.36 13.61
CA ASP A 63 5.12 -0.06 12.93
C ASP A 63 4.04 -0.10 11.85
N LEU A 64 3.95 -1.21 11.10
CA LEU A 64 2.88 -1.43 10.13
C LEU A 64 1.51 -1.50 10.82
N GLU A 65 1.41 -2.21 11.95
CA GLU A 65 0.16 -2.30 12.71
C GLU A 65 -0.29 -0.94 13.21
N ALA A 66 0.64 -0.16 13.77
CA ALA A 66 0.36 1.19 14.25
C ALA A 66 0.03 2.15 13.10
N TRP A 67 0.65 1.99 11.93
CA TRP A 67 0.35 2.78 10.74
C TRP A 67 -1.06 2.49 10.24
N LEU A 68 -1.41 1.21 10.08
CA LEU A 68 -2.74 0.79 9.65
C LEU A 68 -3.80 1.19 10.68
N ALA A 69 -3.52 1.21 11.98
CA ALA A 69 -4.51 1.67 12.97
C ALA A 69 -4.87 3.17 12.85
N ARG A 70 -3.98 3.98 12.26
CA ARG A 70 -4.15 5.44 12.10
C ARG A 70 -4.81 5.84 10.78
N HIS A 71 -4.95 4.92 9.82
CA HIS A 71 -5.40 5.17 8.44
C HIS A 71 -6.51 4.21 8.01
#